data_AF-A0A815JNB7-F1
#
_entry.id   AF-A0A815JNB7-F1
#
_cell.length_a   1.000
_cell.length_b   1.000
_cell.length_c   1.000
_cell.angle_alpha   90.00
_cell.angle_beta   90.00
_cell.angle_gamma   90.00
#
_symmetry.space_group_name_H-M   'P 1'
#
loop_
_entity.id
_entity.type
_entity.pdbx_description
1 polymer ?
#
loop_
_entity_poly.entity_id
_entity_poly.type
_entity_poly.pdbx_seq_one_letter_code
_entity_poly.pdbx_strand_id
1 'polypeptide(L)'
;MNTHGEQVNLVWFDPNLFSEDNTVILNNLLDEFPNIQTLVEEEQFYTLVEGRANRRIVLIISGKKGEEIIPRIHDRSDILTIYVYCGQIAKYKYLETKYSKVQKVINDPDDLLSTIKSEPNLSK
;
A
#
# COMPACT_ATOMS: atom_id res chain seq x y z
N MET A 1 -18.13 0.59 27.76
CA MET A 1 -16.70 0.66 27.37
C MET A 1 -16.67 0.80 25.87
N ASN A 2 -16.32 1.98 25.35
CA ASN A 2 -16.28 2.21 23.91
C ASN A 2 -15.07 1.47 23.35
N THR A 3 -15.30 0.36 22.66
CA THR A 3 -14.31 -0.27 21.81
C THR A 3 -14.06 0.69 20.65
N HIS A 4 -12.99 1.49 20.72
CA HIS A 4 -12.46 2.14 19.52
C HIS A 4 -12.03 1.01 18.60
N GLY A 5 -12.83 0.73 17.57
CA GLY A 5 -12.54 -0.32 16.60
C GLY A 5 -11.16 -0.10 16.00
N GLU A 6 -10.39 -1.18 15.81
CA GLU A 6 -9.14 -1.12 15.08
C GLU A 6 -9.41 -0.55 13.68
N GLN A 7 -8.91 0.65 13.40
CA GLN A 7 -9.04 1.28 12.08
C GLN A 7 -7.90 0.80 11.18
N VAL A 8 -8.25 0.26 10.02
CA VAL A 8 -7.29 -0.10 8.97
C VAL A 8 -7.09 1.12 8.07
N ASN A 9 -5.83 1.50 7.86
CA ASN A 9 -5.45 2.60 7.00
C ASN A 9 -4.94 2.06 5.67
N LEU A 10 -5.49 2.59 4.57
CA LEU A 10 -4.89 2.44 3.26
C LEU A 10 -3.76 3.47 3.13
N VAL A 11 -2.56 3.01 2.81
CA VAL A 11 -1.38 3.85 2.65
C VAL A 11 -0.80 3.62 1.26
N TRP A 12 -0.56 4.68 0.49
CA TRP A 12 0.20 4.61 -0.76
C TRP A 12 1.54 5.30 -0.58
N PHE A 13 2.62 4.52 -0.61
CA PHE A 13 3.99 5.01 -0.63
C PHE A 13 4.62 4.89 -2.02
N ASP A 14 4.82 6.02 -2.70
CA ASP A 14 5.52 6.08 -3.99
C ASP A 14 6.24 7.43 -4.16
N PRO A 15 7.57 7.46 -4.33
CA PRO A 15 8.30 8.69 -4.65
C PRO A 15 7.81 9.41 -5.91
N ASN A 16 7.17 8.70 -6.84
CA ASN A 16 6.62 9.24 -8.09
C ASN A 16 5.10 9.40 -8.05
N LEU A 17 4.49 9.52 -6.86
CA LEU A 17 3.03 9.56 -6.70
C LEU A 17 2.37 10.69 -7.51
N PHE A 18 3.04 11.82 -7.69
CA PHE A 18 2.51 12.98 -8.43
C PHE A 18 2.93 13.00 -9.91
N SER A 19 3.33 11.86 -10.47
CA SER A 19 3.39 11.70 -11.93
C SER A 19 1.98 11.77 -12.54
N GLU A 20 1.88 12.08 -13.83
CA GLU A 20 0.60 12.19 -14.54
C GLU A 20 -0.23 10.90 -14.38
N ASP A 21 0.38 9.75 -14.66
CA ASP A 21 -0.27 8.44 -14.55
C ASP A 21 -0.75 8.15 -13.12
N ASN A 22 0.11 8.32 -12.11
CA ASN A 22 -0.24 8.01 -10.72
C ASN A 22 -1.29 8.99 -10.16
N THR A 23 -1.32 10.24 -10.62
CA THR A 23 -2.28 11.25 -10.15
C THR A 23 -3.71 10.88 -10.54
N VAL A 24 -3.93 10.34 -11.74
CA VAL A 24 -5.26 9.87 -12.17
C VAL A 24 -5.75 8.73 -11.26
N ILE A 25 -4.87 7.79 -10.96
CA ILE A 25 -5.20 6.63 -10.11
C ILE A 25 -5.47 7.09 -8.67
N LEU A 26 -4.65 8.00 -8.15
CA LEU A 26 -4.84 8.56 -6.81
C LEU A 26 -6.19 9.25 -6.68
N ASN A 27 -6.61 10.04 -7.67
CA ASN A 27 -7.93 10.67 -7.66
C ASN A 27 -9.06 9.63 -7.59
N ASN A 28 -8.98 8.57 -8.40
CA ASN A 28 -9.97 7.49 -8.36
C ASN A 28 -9.98 6.73 -7.02
N LEU A 29 -8.82 6.58 -6.39
CA LEU A 29 -8.74 6.00 -5.04
C LEU A 29 -9.27 6.95 -3.97
N LEU A 30 -9.06 8.26 -4.09
CA LEU A 30 -9.58 9.26 -3.14
C LEU A 30 -11.11 9.33 -3.15
N ASP A 31 -11.74 9.15 -4.32
CA ASP A 31 -13.19 9.10 -4.46
C ASP A 31 -13.81 7.92 -3.67
N GLU A 32 -13.08 6.81 -3.57
CA GLU A 32 -13.55 5.57 -2.94
C GLU A 32 -13.04 5.41 -1.50
N PHE A 33 -11.85 5.95 -1.23
CA PHE A 33 -11.15 5.89 0.06
C PHE A 33 -10.66 7.29 0.44
N PRO A 34 -11.54 8.19 0.92
CA PRO A 34 -11.19 9.58 1.23
C PRO A 34 -10.09 9.75 2.28
N ASN A 35 -9.86 8.72 3.10
CA ASN A 35 -8.85 8.71 4.16
C ASN A 35 -7.55 7.99 3.75
N ILE A 36 -7.32 7.73 2.45
CA ILE A 36 -6.04 7.19 1.99
C ILE A 36 -4.88 8.11 2.40
N GLN A 37 -3.86 7.53 3.02
CA GLN A 37 -2.66 8.26 3.39
C GLN A 37 -1.62 8.11 2.28
N THR A 38 -1.17 9.24 1.73
CA THR A 38 -0.16 9.28 0.68
C THR A 38 1.20 9.69 1.23
N LEU A 39 2.24 8.95 0.88
CA LEU A 39 3.62 9.21 1.29
C LEU A 39 4.53 9.21 0.07
N VAL A 40 5.45 10.17 -0.01
CA VAL A 40 6.43 10.25 -1.11
C VAL A 40 7.87 10.10 -0.61
N GLU A 41 8.11 10.44 0.65
CA GLU A 41 9.43 10.32 1.28
C GLU A 41 9.51 9.06 2.15
N GLU A 42 10.65 8.38 2.07
CA GLU A 42 10.89 7.14 2.83
C GLU A 42 10.92 7.39 4.36
N GLU A 43 11.41 8.55 4.80
CA GLU A 43 11.39 8.95 6.21
C GLU A 43 9.97 9.06 6.77
N GLN A 44 9.01 9.51 5.96
CA GLN A 44 7.60 9.59 6.36
C GLN A 44 7.01 8.18 6.54
N PHE A 45 7.41 7.25 5.66
CA PHE A 45 7.01 5.85 5.77
C PHE A 45 7.56 5.21 7.05
N TYR A 46 8.85 5.36 7.34
CA TYR A 46 9.42 4.84 8.59
C TYR A 46 8.79 5.48 9.82
N THR A 47 8.60 6.80 9.82
CA THR A 47 7.91 7.49 10.92
C THR A 47 6.51 6.91 11.16
N LEU A 48 5.77 6.58 10.08
CA LEU A 48 4.45 5.97 10.19
C LEU A 48 4.51 4.57 10.82
N VAL A 49 5.40 3.69 10.34
CA VAL A 49 5.48 2.31 10.83
C VAL A 49 6.17 2.20 12.20
N GLU A 50 7.05 3.13 12.56
CA GLU A 50 7.67 3.16 13.89
C GLU A 50 6.75 3.80 14.95
N GLY A 51 5.81 4.63 14.51
CA GLY A 51 4.80 5.23 15.37
C GLY A 51 3.97 4.17 16.08
N ARG A 52 3.88 4.25 17.41
CA ARG A 52 3.13 3.29 18.26
C ARG A 52 1.59 3.45 18.19
N ALA A 53 1.06 4.03 17.13
CA ALA A 53 -0.39 4.11 16.97
C ALA A 53 -0.89 2.71 16.56
N ASN A 54 -1.94 2.20 17.22
CA ASN A 54 -2.64 0.95 16.86
C ASN A 54 -3.29 1.06 15.47
N ARG A 55 -2.48 1.10 14.42
CA ARG A 55 -2.88 1.32 13.03
C ARG A 55 -2.52 0.07 12.26
N ARG A 56 -3.52 -0.57 11.67
CA ARG A 56 -3.28 -1.68 10.75
C ARG A 56 -3.21 -1.11 9.34
N ILE A 57 -2.31 -1.60 8.51
CA ILE A 57 -1.95 -0.97 7.24
C ILE A 57 -2.19 -1.94 6.09
N VAL A 58 -2.94 -1.47 5.09
CA VAL A 58 -2.89 -1.99 3.72
C VAL A 58 -1.99 -1.04 2.93
N LEU A 59 -0.92 -1.58 2.35
CA LEU A 59 0.13 -0.79 1.70
C LEU A 59 0.09 -0.96 0.18
N ILE A 60 0.03 0.14 -0.55
CA ILE A 60 0.39 0.23 -1.96
C ILE A 60 1.82 0.80 -2.04
N ILE A 61 2.72 0.13 -2.74
CA ILE A 61 4.13 0.54 -2.87
C ILE A 61 4.65 0.35 -4.29
N SER A 62 5.57 1.22 -4.75
CA SER A 62 6.19 1.03 -6.06
C SER A 62 7.12 -0.18 -6.11
N GLY A 63 7.38 -0.76 -7.29
CA GLY A 63 8.23 -1.94 -7.44
C GLY A 63 9.63 -1.79 -6.84
N LYS A 64 10.32 -0.69 -7.17
CA LYS A 64 11.67 -0.40 -6.65
C LYS A 64 11.65 -0.26 -5.13
N LYS A 65 10.70 0.51 -4.58
CA LYS A 65 10.58 0.69 -3.13
C LYS A 65 10.11 -0.58 -2.42
N GLY A 66 9.30 -1.40 -3.06
CA GLY A 66 8.89 -2.71 -2.59
C GLY A 66 10.09 -3.64 -2.39
N GLU A 67 10.96 -3.73 -3.38
CA GLU A 67 12.22 -4.50 -3.30
C GLU A 67 13.12 -4.03 -2.13
N GLU A 68 13.20 -2.73 -1.89
CA GLU A 68 14.02 -2.13 -0.83
C GLU A 68 13.42 -2.29 0.59
N ILE A 69 12.10 -2.09 0.73
CA ILE A 69 11.43 -1.91 2.03
C ILE A 69 10.73 -3.18 2.53
N ILE A 70 10.08 -3.96 1.65
CA ILE A 70 9.35 -5.17 2.04
C ILE A 70 10.21 -6.15 2.88
N PRO A 71 11.50 -6.39 2.57
CA PRO A 71 12.37 -7.22 3.39
C PRO A 71 12.46 -6.79 4.87
N ARG A 72 12.20 -5.51 5.19
CA ARG A 72 12.30 -4.94 6.53
C ARG A 72 10.98 -4.95 7.29
N ILE A 73 9.85 -5.03 6.58
CA ILE A 73 8.51 -4.83 7.17
C ILE A 73 7.61 -6.07 7.07
N HIS A 74 7.97 -7.09 6.29
CA HIS A 74 7.07 -8.22 6.02
C HIS A 74 6.65 -8.99 7.28
N ASP A 75 7.46 -9.02 8.33
CA ASP A 75 7.13 -9.72 9.57
C ASP A 75 6.29 -8.89 10.56
N ARG A 76 6.09 -7.60 10.30
CA ARG A 76 5.37 -6.74 11.26
C ARG A 76 3.87 -6.99 11.25
N SER A 77 3.26 -7.21 12.42
CA SER A 77 1.83 -7.54 12.54
C SER A 77 0.87 -6.41 12.17
N ASP A 78 1.35 -5.16 12.16
CA ASP A 78 0.57 -3.99 11.76
C ASP A 78 0.45 -3.86 10.24
N ILE A 79 1.35 -4.46 9.45
CA ILE A 79 1.20 -4.58 7.99
C ILE A 79 0.35 -5.81 7.67
N LEU A 80 -0.80 -5.59 7.04
CA LEU A 80 -1.77 -6.64 6.71
C LEU A 80 -1.57 -7.18 5.30
N THR A 81 -1.61 -6.26 4.35
CA THR A 81 -1.56 -6.56 2.93
C THR A 81 -0.63 -5.57 2.23
N ILE A 82 0.13 -6.05 1.26
CA ILE A 82 1.00 -5.25 0.41
C ILE A 82 0.61 -5.51 -1.06
N TYR A 83 0.35 -4.42 -1.78
CA TYR A 83 0.19 -4.38 -3.22
C TYR A 83 1.36 -3.61 -3.83
N VAL A 84 2.00 -4.19 -4.84
CA VAL A 84 3.11 -3.55 -5.53
C VAL A 84 2.61 -3.00 -6.86
N TYR A 85 2.56 -1.69 -7.03
CA TYR A 85 2.13 -1.07 -8.29
C TYR A 85 3.35 -0.59 -9.09
N CYS A 86 3.59 -1.15 -10.28
CA CYS A 86 4.70 -0.76 -11.14
C CYS A 86 4.57 -1.24 -12.58
N GLY A 87 5.19 -0.52 -13.53
CA GLY A 87 5.23 -0.94 -14.94
C GLY A 87 6.11 -2.15 -15.24
N GLN A 88 6.94 -2.62 -14.30
CA GLN A 88 7.94 -3.68 -14.51
C GLN A 88 7.57 -4.99 -13.79
N ILE A 89 6.39 -5.55 -14.08
CA ILE A 89 5.90 -6.80 -13.44
C ILE A 89 6.96 -7.90 -13.44
N ALA A 90 7.56 -8.20 -14.59
CA ALA A 90 8.53 -9.30 -14.72
C ALA A 90 9.72 -9.17 -13.75
N LYS A 91 10.14 -7.93 -13.45
CA LYS A 91 11.23 -7.67 -12.51
C LYS A 91 10.82 -7.92 -11.06
N TYR A 92 9.60 -7.57 -10.67
CA TYR A 92 9.17 -7.55 -9.27
C TYR A 92 8.18 -8.65 -8.88
N LYS A 93 7.73 -9.47 -9.84
CA LYS A 93 6.76 -10.57 -9.61
C LYS A 93 7.20 -11.55 -8.52
N TYR A 94 8.51 -11.77 -8.37
CA TYR A 94 9.06 -12.65 -7.34
C TYR A 94 8.67 -12.23 -5.92
N LEU A 95 8.34 -10.96 -5.68
CA LEU A 95 7.91 -10.45 -4.37
C LEU A 95 6.65 -11.16 -3.87
N GLU A 96 5.70 -11.50 -4.76
CA GLU A 96 4.47 -12.25 -4.40
C GLU A 96 4.79 -13.63 -3.83
N THR A 97 5.74 -14.32 -4.46
CA THR A 97 6.14 -15.67 -4.02
C THR A 97 7.04 -15.66 -2.79
N LYS A 98 7.78 -14.56 -2.59
CA LYS A 98 8.80 -14.45 -1.54
C LYS A 98 8.21 -13.97 -0.21
N TYR A 99 7.21 -13.10 -0.25
CA TYR A 99 6.66 -12.45 0.94
C TYR A 99 5.14 -12.67 0.99
N SER A 100 4.65 -13.42 1.98
CA SER A 100 3.24 -13.83 2.09
C SER A 100 2.24 -12.68 2.16
N LYS A 101 2.68 -11.49 2.59
CA LYS A 101 1.84 -10.29 2.64
C LYS A 101 1.75 -9.56 1.31
N VAL A 102 2.64 -9.86 0.35
CA VAL A 102 2.55 -9.32 -1.01
C VAL A 102 1.52 -10.12 -1.77
N GLN A 103 0.32 -9.57 -1.89
CA GLN A 103 -0.79 -10.27 -2.54
C GLN A 103 -0.70 -10.18 -4.06
N LYS A 104 -0.25 -9.03 -4.60
CA LYS A 104 -0.20 -8.81 -6.04
C LYS A 104 0.79 -7.71 -6.43
N VAL A 105 1.48 -7.94 -7.54
CA VAL A 105 2.26 -6.97 -8.30
C VAL A 105 1.42 -6.62 -9.54
N ILE A 106 1.08 -5.34 -9.68
CA ILE A 106 0.06 -4.81 -10.58
C ILE A 106 0.68 -3.71 -11.44
N ASN A 107 0.33 -3.65 -12.73
CA ASN A 107 0.78 -2.60 -13.66
C ASN A 107 -0.37 -1.90 -14.37
N ASP A 108 -1.60 -2.33 -14.10
CA ASP A 108 -2.80 -1.79 -14.69
C ASP A 108 -3.57 -0.95 -13.65
N PRO A 109 -3.89 0.31 -13.96
CA PRO A 109 -4.67 1.19 -13.11
C PRO A 109 -6.02 0.62 -12.64
N ASP A 110 -6.78 0.01 -13.55
CA ASP A 110 -8.12 -0.50 -13.27
C ASP A 110 -8.05 -1.78 -12.42
N ASP A 111 -7.06 -2.62 -12.68
CA ASP A 111 -6.74 -3.78 -11.84
C ASP A 111 -6.34 -3.36 -10.43
N LEU A 112 -5.54 -2.29 -10.28
CA LEU A 112 -5.22 -1.75 -8.95
C LEU A 112 -6.49 -1.26 -8.25
N LEU A 113 -7.30 -0.43 -8.90
CA LEU A 113 -8.51 0.15 -8.31
C LEU A 113 -9.50 -0.95 -7.89
N SER A 114 -9.77 -1.92 -8.77
CA SER A 114 -10.67 -3.04 -8.47
C SER A 114 -10.12 -3.95 -7.37
N THR A 115 -8.81 -4.20 -7.35
CA THR A 115 -8.16 -4.95 -6.28
C THR A 115 -8.35 -4.26 -4.94
N ILE A 116 -8.06 -2.96 -4.83
CA ILE A 116 -8.20 -2.20 -3.58
C ILE A 116 -9.67 -2.11 -3.14
N LYS A 117 -10.62 -1.94 -4.07
CA LYS A 117 -12.08 -1.96 -3.77
C LYS A 117 -12.57 -3.28 -3.17
N SER A 118 -11.87 -4.37 -3.47
CA SER A 118 -12.18 -5.72 -3.01
C SER A 118 -11.35 -6.15 -1.79
N GLU A 119 -10.44 -5.31 -1.30
CA GLU A 119 -9.57 -5.61 -0.17
C GLU A 119 -10.38 -5.85 1.11
N PRO A 120 -10.38 -7.08 1.66
CA PRO A 120 -11.25 -7.44 2.78
C PRO A 120 -10.90 -6.72 4.09
N ASN A 121 -9.68 -6.20 4.24
CA ASN A 121 -9.28 -5.45 5.44
C ASN A 121 -9.75 -3.98 5.41
N LEU A 122 -10.17 -3.44 4.26
CA LEU A 122 -10.62 -2.05 4.16
C LEU A 122 -12.14 -1.95 4.33
N SER A 123 -12.57 -1.14 5.28
CA SER A 123 -13.96 -0.66 5.34
C SER A 123 -14.16 0.46 4.32
N LYS A 124 -15.22 0.36 3.51
CA LYS A 124 -15.67 1.43 2.61
C LYS A 124 -16.25 2.61 3.38
#